data_AF-A0A924FJX0-F1
#
_entry.id   AF-A0A924FJX0-F1
#
_cell.length_a   1.000
_cell.length_b   1.000
_cell.length_c   1.000
_cell.angle_alpha   90.00
_cell.angle_beta   90.00
_cell.angle_gamma   90.00
#
_symmetry.space_group_name_H-M   'P 1'
#
loop_
_entity.id
_entity.type
_entity.pdbx_description
1 polymer ?
#
loop_
_entity_poly.entity_id
_entity_poly.type
_entity_poly.pdbx_seq_one_letter_code
_entity_poly.pdbx_strand_id
1 'polypeptide(L)'
;TGASNDFERATKLARAMVTRYGMSETLGTMVYEDTEQEAYFGRMSSKTVSEATQQKVDTEIRRILDGQYALSRSLLEENRDKVEMMAKTLLDWETIDADQINDIMEGREPRLPKAGVPPKRPNSDTPAGGVTPNATAPA
;
A
#
# COMPACT_ATOMS: atom_id res chain seq x y z
N THR A 1 -7.42 0.83 9.98
CA THR A 1 -6.11 0.98 9.30
C THR A 1 -6.36 1.43 7.87
N GLY A 2 -5.43 2.16 7.24
CA GLY A 2 -5.66 2.83 5.95
C GLY A 2 -5.58 1.97 4.68
N ALA A 3 -5.36 0.66 4.81
CA ALA A 3 -5.09 -0.24 3.68
C ALA A 3 -6.35 -0.79 2.97
N SER A 4 -7.56 -0.37 3.35
CA SER A 4 -8.80 -0.92 2.80
C SER A 4 -8.93 -0.74 1.29
N ASN A 5 -8.53 0.43 0.77
CA ASN A 5 -8.55 0.75 -0.66
C ASN A 5 -7.62 -0.16 -1.47
N ASP A 6 -6.47 -0.56 -0.91
CA ASP A 6 -5.54 -1.47 -1.58
C ASP A 6 -6.12 -2.87 -1.72
N PHE A 7 -6.76 -3.39 -0.66
CA PHE A 7 -7.45 -4.67 -0.70
C PHE A 7 -8.61 -4.67 -1.70
N GLU A 8 -9.40 -3.58 -1.75
CA GLU A 8 -10.48 -3.44 -2.71
C GLU A 8 -9.96 -3.48 -4.16
N ARG A 9 -8.92 -2.69 -4.47
CA ARG A 9 -8.31 -2.66 -5.80
C ARG A 9 -7.69 -3.99 -6.20
N ALA A 10 -6.94 -4.62 -5.29
CA ALA A 10 -6.33 -5.92 -5.52
C ALA A 10 -7.39 -6.99 -5.79
N THR A 11 -8.46 -7.00 -5.00
CA THR A 11 -9.59 -7.94 -5.17
C THR A 11 -10.30 -7.72 -6.50
N LYS A 12 -10.55 -6.47 -6.89
CA LYS A 12 -11.18 -6.14 -8.18
C LYS A 12 -10.32 -6.59 -9.36
N LEU A 13 -9.00 -6.37 -9.29
CA LEU A 13 -8.08 -6.81 -10.32
C LEU A 13 -8.03 -8.34 -10.41
N ALA A 14 -7.86 -9.04 -9.28
CA ALA A 14 -7.84 -10.50 -9.24
C ALA A 14 -9.16 -11.11 -9.78
N ARG A 15 -10.31 -10.51 -9.44
CA ARG A 15 -11.60 -10.90 -10.01
C ARG A 15 -11.60 -10.76 -11.53
N ALA A 16 -11.19 -9.61 -12.07
CA ALA A 16 -11.13 -9.40 -13.52
C ALA A 16 -10.17 -10.36 -14.23
N MET A 17 -9.01 -10.67 -13.61
CA MET A 17 -8.07 -11.67 -14.12
C MET A 17 -8.76 -13.03 -14.32
N VAL A 18 -9.55 -13.45 -13.33
CA VAL A 18 -10.25 -14.74 -13.35
C VAL A 18 -11.48 -14.73 -14.25
N THR A 19 -12.34 -13.71 -14.15
CA THR A 19 -13.66 -13.70 -14.79
C THR A 19 -13.68 -13.11 -16.19
N ARG A 20 -12.71 -12.25 -16.54
CA ARG A 20 -12.71 -11.50 -17.81
C ARG A 20 -11.50 -11.81 -18.69
N TYR A 21 -10.31 -11.93 -18.09
CA TYR A 21 -9.07 -12.12 -18.86
C TYR A 21 -8.70 -13.57 -19.09
N GLY A 22 -9.39 -14.52 -18.44
CA GLY A 22 -9.10 -15.95 -18.59
C GLY A 22 -7.75 -16.35 -18.00
N MET A 23 -7.26 -15.60 -17.00
CA MET A 23 -5.97 -15.83 -16.34
C MET A 23 -6.09 -16.82 -15.17
N SER A 24 -6.93 -17.84 -15.35
CA SER A 24 -7.10 -18.95 -14.41
C SER A 24 -6.89 -20.26 -15.16
N GLU A 25 -5.96 -21.09 -14.69
CA GLU A 25 -5.73 -22.41 -15.27
C GLU A 25 -6.92 -23.35 -15.07
N THR A 26 -7.66 -23.18 -13.97
CA THR A 26 -8.78 -24.04 -13.59
C THR A 26 -10.09 -23.66 -14.28
N LEU A 27 -10.28 -22.38 -14.62
CA LEU A 27 -11.46 -21.87 -15.31
C LEU A 27 -11.23 -21.62 -16.81
N GLY A 28 -9.97 -21.55 -17.24
CA GLY A 28 -9.60 -21.35 -18.64
C GLY A 28 -9.97 -19.97 -19.18
N THR A 29 -10.08 -19.86 -20.50
CA THR A 29 -10.28 -18.58 -21.20
C THR A 29 -11.75 -18.16 -21.34
N MET A 30 -12.67 -18.81 -20.62
CA MET A 30 -14.08 -18.49 -20.68
C MET A 30 -14.36 -17.19 -19.90
N VAL A 31 -15.17 -16.30 -20.49
CA VAL A 31 -15.61 -15.07 -19.83
C VAL A 31 -16.86 -15.37 -18.99
N TYR A 32 -16.79 -15.07 -17.69
CA TYR A 32 -17.83 -15.34 -16.69
C TYR A 32 -18.61 -14.09 -16.28
N GLU A 33 -18.16 -12.91 -16.70
CA GLU A 33 -18.77 -11.64 -16.33
C GLU A 33 -18.87 -10.76 -17.58
N ASP A 34 -20.08 -10.24 -17.85
CA ASP A 34 -20.29 -9.32 -18.97
C ASP A 34 -19.67 -7.97 -18.62
N THR A 35 -19.00 -7.34 -19.58
CA THR A 35 -18.52 -5.96 -19.44
C THR A 35 -19.71 -4.99 -19.32
N GLU A 36 -19.60 -3.95 -18.48
CA GLU A 36 -20.64 -2.92 -18.32
C GLU A 36 -21.11 -2.29 -19.65
N GLN A 37 -20.27 -2.32 -20.69
CA GLN A 37 -20.64 -1.90 -22.05
C GLN A 37 -21.75 -2.74 -22.70
N GLU A 38 -21.88 -4.02 -22.34
CA GLU A 38 -22.88 -4.92 -22.92
C GLU A 38 -24.27 -4.72 -22.30
N ALA A 39 -24.32 -4.22 -21.05
CA ALA A 39 -25.56 -3.86 -20.36
C ALA A 39 -26.27 -2.65 -21.00
N TYR A 40 -25.54 -1.81 -21.76
CA TYR A 40 -26.10 -0.63 -22.44
C TYR A 40 -26.89 -0.98 -23.72
N PHE A 41 -26.63 -2.14 -24.33
CA PHE A 41 -27.27 -2.57 -25.59
C PHE A 41 -28.45 -3.55 -25.40
N GLY A 42 -29.10 -3.52 -24.25
CA GLY A 42 -30.38 -4.23 -24.03
C GLY A 42 -30.28 -5.75 -23.92
N ARG A 43 -29.07 -6.32 -23.79
CA ARG A 43 -28.90 -7.74 -23.45
C ARG A 43 -29.08 -7.91 -21.95
N MET A 44 -30.34 -8.05 -21.55
CA MET A 44 -30.78 -8.25 -20.15
C MET A 44 -30.62 -9.70 -19.66
N SER A 45 -29.73 -10.47 -20.27
CA SER A 45 -29.42 -11.82 -19.80
C SER A 45 -28.13 -11.75 -19.01
N SER A 46 -28.22 -11.38 -17.72
CA SER A 46 -27.16 -11.74 -16.79
C SER A 46 -27.02 -13.26 -16.88
N LYS A 47 -25.94 -13.75 -17.50
CA LYS A 47 -25.64 -15.18 -17.45
C LYS A 47 -25.42 -15.51 -15.99
N THR A 48 -26.40 -16.14 -15.37
CA THR A 48 -26.29 -16.63 -14.00
C THR A 48 -25.27 -17.76 -13.99
N VAL A 49 -24.06 -17.43 -13.59
CA VAL A 49 -23.00 -18.39 -13.32
C VAL A 49 -23.45 -19.31 -12.19
N SER A 50 -23.31 -20.63 -12.36
CA SER A 50 -23.71 -21.60 -11.33
C SER A 50 -22.93 -21.38 -10.03
N GLU A 51 -23.54 -21.69 -8.88
CA GLU A 51 -22.86 -21.60 -7.56
C GLU A 51 -21.54 -22.35 -7.54
N ALA A 52 -21.49 -23.55 -8.14
CA ALA A 52 -20.27 -24.33 -8.26
C ALA A 52 -19.16 -23.58 -9.02
N THR A 53 -19.53 -22.80 -10.04
CA THR A 53 -18.56 -21.97 -10.77
C THR A 53 -18.17 -20.73 -9.98
N GLN A 54 -19.10 -20.10 -9.25
CA GLN A 54 -18.78 -18.97 -8.36
C GLN A 54 -17.80 -19.38 -7.25
N GLN A 55 -17.99 -20.55 -6.65
CA GLN A 55 -17.06 -21.11 -5.67
C GLN A 55 -15.65 -21.31 -6.24
N LYS A 56 -15.55 -21.78 -7.50
CA LYS A 56 -14.25 -21.89 -8.20
C LYS A 56 -13.62 -20.52 -8.43
N VAL A 57 -14.41 -19.54 -8.88
CA VAL A 57 -13.94 -18.15 -9.08
C VAL A 57 -13.38 -17.58 -7.78
N ASP A 58 -14.12 -17.68 -6.67
CA ASP A 58 -13.68 -17.15 -5.38
C ASP A 58 -12.43 -17.89 -4.84
N THR A 59 -12.31 -19.19 -5.12
CA THR A 59 -11.12 -19.97 -4.78
C THR A 59 -9.89 -19.47 -5.54
N GLU A 60 -10.01 -19.21 -6.84
CA GLU A 60 -8.91 -18.67 -7.65
C GLU A 60 -8.54 -17.24 -7.25
N ILE A 61 -9.51 -16.39 -6.96
CA ILE A 61 -9.26 -15.03 -6.46
C ILE A 61 -8.45 -15.10 -5.16
N ARG A 62 -8.87 -15.94 -4.21
CA ARG A 62 -8.14 -16.13 -2.95
C ARG A 62 -6.72 -16.63 -3.19
N ARG A 63 -6.54 -17.64 -4.06
CA ARG A 63 -5.22 -18.19 -4.41
C ARG A 63 -4.28 -17.10 -4.93
N ILE A 64 -4.76 -16.23 -5.81
CA ILE A 64 -3.97 -15.10 -6.34
C ILE A 64 -3.61 -14.13 -5.22
N LEU A 65 -4.59 -13.69 -4.43
CA LEU A 65 -4.37 -12.70 -3.37
C LEU A 65 -3.40 -13.20 -2.30
N ASP A 66 -3.59 -14.43 -1.83
CA ASP A 66 -2.74 -15.04 -0.79
C ASP A 66 -1.31 -15.23 -1.31
N GLY A 67 -1.14 -15.68 -2.56
CA GLY A 67 0.16 -15.82 -3.20
C GLY A 67 0.90 -14.49 -3.35
N GLN A 68 0.21 -13.45 -3.85
CA GLN A 68 0.82 -12.12 -4.02
C GLN A 68 1.10 -11.45 -2.68
N TYR A 69 0.26 -11.66 -1.66
CA TYR A 69 0.51 -11.15 -0.31
C TYR A 69 1.73 -11.80 0.31
N ALA A 70 1.84 -13.14 0.23
CA ALA A 70 3.00 -13.87 0.72
C ALA A 70 4.30 -13.44 0.02
N LEU A 71 4.27 -13.31 -1.31
CA LEU A 71 5.40 -12.81 -2.09
C LEU A 71 5.80 -11.38 -1.67
N SER A 72 4.83 -10.47 -1.57
CA SER A 72 5.08 -9.08 -1.16
C SER A 72 5.70 -9.01 0.22
N ARG A 73 5.21 -9.84 1.15
CA ARG A 73 5.76 -9.95 2.49
C ARG A 73 7.20 -10.46 2.47
N SER A 74 7.48 -11.52 1.72
CA SER A 74 8.84 -12.07 1.57
C SER A 74 9.80 -11.00 1.04
N LEU A 75 9.42 -10.27 -0.01
CA LEU A 75 10.25 -9.21 -0.59
C LEU A 75 10.54 -8.09 0.42
N LEU A 76 9.56 -7.71 1.25
CA LEU A 76 9.75 -6.70 2.30
C LEU A 76 10.61 -7.21 3.45
N GLU A 77 10.48 -8.48 3.84
CA GLU A 77 11.27 -9.11 4.90
C GLU A 77 12.73 -9.33 4.45
N GLU A 78 12.95 -9.76 3.21
CA GLU A 78 14.28 -9.93 2.60
C GLU A 78 15.02 -8.59 2.41
N ASN A 79 14.28 -7.49 2.25
CA ASN A 79 14.83 -6.14 2.11
C ASN A 79 14.53 -5.26 3.33
N ARG A 80 14.48 -5.87 4.52
CA ARG A 80 14.10 -5.20 5.77
C ARG A 80 14.96 -3.97 6.05
N ASP A 81 16.26 -4.06 5.78
CA ASP A 81 17.24 -2.98 5.91
C ASP A 81 16.83 -1.73 5.13
N LYS A 82 16.43 -1.91 3.87
CA LYS A 82 15.99 -0.82 2.99
C LYS A 82 14.67 -0.23 3.46
N VAL A 83 13.73 -1.08 3.87
CA VAL A 83 12.42 -0.64 4.39
C VAL A 83 12.60 0.20 5.66
N GLU A 84 13.46 -0.21 6.58
CA GLU A 84 13.78 0.56 7.79
C GLU A 84 14.42 1.91 7.45
N MET A 85 15.36 1.91 6.50
CA MET A 85 16.01 3.13 6.07
C MET A 85 15.00 4.11 5.46
N MET A 86 14.14 3.66 4.54
CA MET A 86 13.09 4.49 3.96
C MET A 86 12.13 5.03 5.03
N ALA A 87 11.70 4.19 5.98
CA ALA A 87 10.80 4.60 7.05
C ALA A 87 11.45 5.67 7.95
N LYS A 88 12.73 5.51 8.30
CA LYS A 88 13.48 6.49 9.08
C LYS A 88 13.61 7.82 8.32
N THR A 89 13.99 7.77 7.04
CA THR A 89 14.13 8.96 6.21
C THR A 89 12.80 9.72 6.07
N LEU A 90 11.69 9.00 5.92
CA LEU A 90 10.34 9.60 5.92
C LEU A 90 9.95 10.21 7.27
N LEU A 91 10.43 9.67 8.39
CA LEU A 91 10.21 10.30 9.70
C LEU A 91 10.95 11.64 9.84
N ASP A 92 12.15 11.72 9.28
CA ASP A 92 12.99 12.92 9.35
C ASP A 92 12.50 14.03 8.41
N TRP A 93 12.08 13.67 7.19
CA TRP A 93 11.82 14.63 6.11
C TRP A 93 10.40 14.60 5.53
N GLU A 94 9.51 13.72 6.00
CA GLU A 94 8.11 13.54 5.55
C GLU A 94 7.93 13.07 4.10
N THR A 95 8.80 13.49 3.19
CA THR A 95 8.82 13.11 1.77
C THR A 95 10.23 12.71 1.35
N ILE A 96 10.33 11.68 0.53
CA ILE A 96 11.56 11.25 -0.14
C ILE A 96 11.33 11.22 -1.66
N ASP A 97 12.35 11.59 -2.43
CA ASP A 97 12.31 11.55 -3.90
C ASP A 97 12.92 10.26 -4.47
N ALA A 98 12.80 10.10 -5.79
CA ALA A 98 13.32 8.92 -6.48
C ALA A 98 14.85 8.76 -6.35
N ASP A 99 15.60 9.86 -6.28
CA ASP A 99 17.06 9.82 -6.15
C ASP A 99 17.46 9.26 -4.78
N GLN A 100 16.74 9.67 -3.73
CA GLN A 100 16.91 9.16 -2.37
C GLN A 100 16.52 7.69 -2.26
N ILE A 101 15.43 7.28 -2.91
CA ILE A 101 15.03 5.86 -2.97
C ILE A 101 16.14 5.04 -3.66
N ASN A 102 16.68 5.51 -4.79
CA ASN A 102 17.73 4.80 -5.52
C ASN A 102 19.00 4.62 -4.66
N ASP A 103 19.40 5.65 -3.91
CA ASP A 103 20.54 5.53 -2.98
C ASP A 103 20.30 4.44 -1.94
N ILE A 104 19.11 4.39 -1.33
CA ILE A 104 18.74 3.34 -0.36
C ILE A 104 18.73 1.96 -1.01
N MET A 105 18.20 1.86 -2.25
CA MET A 105 18.16 0.59 -2.98
C MET A 105 19.56 0.07 -3.32
N GLU A 106 20.52 0.96 -3.53
CA GLU A 106 21.94 0.64 -3.74
C GLU A 106 22.72 0.42 -2.42
N GLY A 107 22.06 0.49 -1.27
CA GLY A 107 22.67 0.29 0.05
C GLY A 107 23.51 1.49 0.54
N ARG A 108 23.32 2.67 -0.07
CA ARG A 108 23.94 3.92 0.39
C ARG A 108 23.02 4.67 1.34
N GLU A 109 23.59 5.59 2.11
CA GLU A 109 22.78 6.56 2.83
C GLU A 109 22.07 7.51 1.84
N PRO A 110 20.78 7.83 2.08
CA PRO A 110 20.03 8.73 1.22
C PRO A 110 20.59 10.14 1.28
N ARG A 111 20.77 10.74 0.10
CA ARG A 111 21.16 12.15 -0.02
C ARG A 111 20.16 13.09 0.66
N LEU A 112 20.63 14.30 0.98
CA LEU A 112 19.81 15.35 1.56
C LEU A 112 18.66 15.75 0.62
N PRO A 113 17.49 16.16 1.15
CA PRO A 113 16.40 16.69 0.35
C PRO A 113 16.82 17.91 -0.47
N LYS A 114 16.25 18.07 -1.65
CA LYS A 114 16.36 19.30 -2.44
C LYS A 114 15.72 20.46 -1.64
N ALA A 115 16.26 21.66 -1.79
CA ALA A 115 15.84 22.85 -1.03
C ALA A 115 14.32 23.06 -1.10
N GLY A 116 13.65 23.15 0.06
CA GLY A 116 12.20 23.35 0.15
C GLY A 116 11.46 22.39 1.09
N VAL A 117 12.10 21.29 1.53
CA VAL A 117 11.53 20.36 2.51
C VAL A 117 12.10 20.68 3.90
N PRO A 118 11.31 21.24 4.84
CA PRO A 118 11.79 21.50 6.19
C PRO A 118 11.95 20.16 6.93
N PRO A 119 13.07 19.92 7.63
CA PRO A 119 13.17 18.75 8.50
C PRO A 119 12.13 18.85 9.61
N LYS A 120 11.57 17.70 10.00
CA LYS A 120 10.63 17.62 11.12
C LYS A 120 11.35 18.07 12.39
N ARG A 121 10.85 19.13 13.04
CA ARG A 121 11.38 19.56 14.35
C ARG A 121 11.08 18.45 15.38
N PRO A 122 12.05 18.00 16.18
CA PRO A 122 11.74 17.08 17.27
C PRO A 122 10.87 17.84 18.28
N ASN A 123 9.70 17.28 18.62
CA ASN A 123 8.90 17.77 19.74
C ASN A 123 9.72 17.58 21.02
N SER A 124 10.26 18.67 21.56
CA SER A 124 10.77 18.70 22.93
C SER A 124 9.58 18.82 23.87
N ASP A 125 9.01 17.68 24.28
CA ASP A 125 8.18 17.61 25.48
C ASP A 125 9.07 17.77 26.70
N THR A 126 9.49 19.01 26.98
CA THR A 126 10.08 19.38 28.26
C THR A 126 8.96 19.94 29.13
N PRO A 127 8.59 19.33 30.27
CA PRO A 127 7.63 19.94 31.16
C PRO A 127 8.27 21.18 31.79
N ALA A 128 7.73 22.36 31.49
CA ALA A 128 8.10 23.60 32.14
C ALA A 128 7.68 23.54 33.62
N GLY A 129 8.62 23.20 34.50
CA GLY A 129 8.45 23.24 35.94
C GLY A 129 9.71 23.77 36.61
N GLY A 130 9.61 24.94 37.26
CA GLY A 130 10.68 25.47 38.10
C GLY A 130 10.63 26.98 38.32
N VAL A 131 9.81 27.41 39.28
CA VAL A 131 9.73 28.77 39.81
C VAL A 131 11.03 29.17 40.53
N THR A 132 11.48 30.43 40.38
CA THR A 132 12.24 31.12 41.43
C THR A 132 11.70 32.54 41.63
N PRO A 133 11.30 32.95 42.85
CA PRO A 133 10.91 34.32 43.13
C PRO A 133 12.17 35.19 43.36
N ASN A 134 12.26 36.31 42.66
CA ASN A 134 13.35 37.27 42.87
C ASN A 134 12.97 38.23 43.99
N ALA A 135 13.57 38.06 45.17
CA ALA A 135 13.66 39.08 46.20
C ALA A 135 15.04 39.74 46.10
N THR A 136 15.10 41.08 46.19
CA THR A 136 15.95 41.86 47.12
C THR A 136 16.10 43.30 46.59
N ALA A 137 15.65 44.28 47.37
CA ALA A 137 15.99 45.69 47.26
C ALA A 137 17.32 45.99 47.96
N PRO A 138 18.09 46.99 47.52
CA PRO A 138 18.52 48.09 48.42
C PRO A 138 18.57 49.44 47.65
N ALA A 139 18.67 50.65 48.24
CA ALA A 139 18.98 51.15 49.57
C ALA A 139 18.18 52.45 49.83
#